data_AF-A0A1E3G1M8-F1
#
_entry.id   AF-A0A1E3G1M8-F1
#
_cell.length_a   1.000
_cell.length_b   1.000
_cell.length_c   1.000
_cell.angle_alpha   90.00
_cell.angle_beta   90.00
_cell.angle_gamma   90.00
#
_symmetry.space_group_name_H-M   'P 1'
#
loop_
_entity.id
_entity.type
_entity.pdbx_description
1 polymer ?
#
loop_
_entity_poly.entity_id
_entity_poly.type
_entity_poly.pdbx_seq_one_letter_code
_entity_poly.pdbx_strand_id
1 'polypeptide(L)'
;MRIFFDPNFVFNELIEYHAPVIIQSGERSLVDLHSLSIINFLGLVSTAKGTSEMGDLILYWIEFSEELTSELEQNPNVLELNEENLEKFKISNHISLKHLQHALSSKKRMLKIENSVDNLYMLVSLCTEYVLQNRELFEDKKFEVLLEILVFFEIKRLTESYNLTLHMPQPFLFQIDLSKTSYEIAYKFVNDVEKLSEYVTSKVSELFSIAKEKIRILDKLFSSVDRKSFTKLIYTFSSIDEIISDLRYLKDLVQQLESCIRD
;
A
#
# COMPACT_ATOMS: atom_id res chain seq x y z
N MET A 1 17.50 -13.32 -25.41
CA MET A 1 16.30 -12.77 -24.74
C MET A 1 16.58 -11.37 -24.20
N ARG A 2 15.59 -10.48 -24.13
CA ARG A 2 15.73 -9.14 -23.51
C ARG A 2 14.76 -8.96 -22.36
N ILE A 3 15.24 -8.34 -21.28
CA ILE A 3 14.41 -7.90 -20.15
C ILE A 3 14.42 -6.38 -20.12
N PHE A 4 13.25 -5.77 -20.10
CA PHE A 4 13.04 -4.33 -20.04
C PHE A 4 12.44 -3.93 -18.70
N PHE A 5 12.93 -2.84 -18.12
CA PHE A 5 12.46 -2.29 -16.86
C PHE A 5 12.77 -0.79 -16.77
N ASP A 6 12.22 -0.14 -15.75
CA ASP A 6 12.41 1.28 -15.56
C ASP A 6 13.87 1.62 -15.20
N PRO A 7 14.48 2.63 -15.85
CA PRO A 7 15.90 2.97 -15.70
C PRO A 7 16.29 3.46 -14.30
N ASN A 8 15.32 3.77 -13.42
CA ASN A 8 15.61 4.16 -12.03
C ASN A 8 15.98 2.97 -11.14
N PHE A 9 15.73 1.72 -11.57
CA PHE A 9 16.13 0.53 -10.82
C PHE A 9 17.47 0.00 -11.28
N VAL A 10 18.23 -0.56 -10.35
CA VAL A 10 19.25 -1.55 -10.68
C VAL A 10 18.60 -2.94 -10.78
N PHE A 11 19.10 -3.80 -11.67
CA PHE A 11 18.47 -5.09 -11.97
C PHE A 11 18.19 -5.96 -10.73
N ASN A 12 19.07 -5.94 -9.73
CA ASN A 12 18.91 -6.68 -8.47
C ASN A 12 17.87 -6.07 -7.52
N GLU A 13 17.55 -4.78 -7.66
CA GLU A 13 16.56 -4.08 -6.83
C GLU A 13 15.13 -4.39 -7.27
N LEU A 14 14.93 -4.84 -8.51
CA LEU A 14 13.61 -5.15 -9.07
C LEU A 14 12.82 -6.14 -8.19
N ILE A 15 13.48 -7.14 -7.57
CA ILE A 15 12.84 -8.08 -6.63
C ILE A 15 12.45 -7.39 -5.32
N GLU A 16 13.33 -6.55 -4.79
CA GLU A 16 13.14 -5.87 -3.49
C GLU A 16 11.93 -4.94 -3.52
N TYR A 17 11.73 -4.24 -4.65
CA TYR A 17 10.63 -3.29 -4.82
C TYR A 17 9.43 -3.86 -5.60
N HIS A 18 9.46 -5.15 -5.94
CA HIS A 18 8.48 -5.82 -6.80
C HIS A 18 8.19 -5.01 -8.08
N ALA A 19 9.23 -4.41 -8.65
CA ALA A 19 9.10 -3.60 -9.86
C ALA A 19 8.72 -4.52 -11.04
N PRO A 20 7.86 -4.12 -11.97
CA PRO A 20 7.49 -4.98 -13.08
C PRO A 20 8.59 -5.00 -14.14
N VAL A 21 8.64 -6.08 -14.93
CA VAL A 21 9.53 -6.22 -16.10
C VAL A 21 8.74 -6.66 -17.33
N ILE A 22 9.27 -6.33 -18.50
CA ILE A 22 8.82 -6.89 -19.78
C ILE A 22 9.90 -7.84 -20.29
N ILE A 23 9.52 -9.05 -20.65
CA ILE A 23 10.42 -10.10 -21.13
C ILE A 23 10.12 -10.35 -22.60
N GLN A 24 11.11 -10.16 -23.46
CA GLN A 24 11.02 -10.41 -24.90
C GLN A 24 11.91 -11.60 -25.29
N SER A 25 11.30 -12.61 -25.90
CA SER A 25 12.00 -13.76 -26.48
C SER A 25 11.41 -14.13 -27.83
N GLY A 26 12.22 -13.98 -28.88
CA GLY A 26 11.75 -14.10 -30.26
C GLY A 26 10.63 -13.09 -30.55
N GLU A 27 9.50 -13.59 -31.03
CA GLU A 27 8.32 -12.79 -31.35
C GLU A 27 7.40 -12.56 -30.14
N ARG A 28 7.65 -13.22 -29.01
CA ARG A 28 6.81 -13.12 -27.82
C ARG A 28 7.32 -12.03 -26.88
N SER A 29 6.39 -11.26 -26.33
CA SER A 29 6.63 -10.29 -25.28
C SER A 29 5.66 -10.55 -24.13
N LEU A 30 6.19 -10.63 -22.92
CA LEU A 30 5.46 -10.94 -21.69
C LEU A 30 5.69 -9.84 -20.65
N VAL A 31 4.75 -9.65 -19.76
CA VAL A 31 4.82 -8.72 -18.62
C VAL A 31 4.83 -9.56 -17.35
N ASP A 32 5.88 -9.45 -16.54
CA ASP A 32 5.86 -9.89 -15.14
C ASP A 32 5.62 -8.66 -14.27
N LEU A 33 4.48 -8.62 -13.58
CA LEU A 33 4.10 -7.45 -12.79
C LEU A 33 4.92 -7.25 -11.51
N HIS A 34 5.69 -8.25 -11.07
CA HIS A 34 6.34 -8.26 -9.75
C HIS A 34 7.81 -8.72 -9.77
N SER A 35 8.38 -8.93 -10.95
CA SER A 35 9.78 -9.37 -11.16
C SER A 35 10.17 -10.66 -10.42
N LEU A 36 9.23 -11.55 -10.12
CA LEU A 36 9.57 -12.84 -9.52
C LEU A 36 10.35 -13.72 -10.50
N SER A 37 10.12 -13.54 -11.80
CA SER A 37 10.82 -14.22 -12.89
C SER A 37 12.30 -13.87 -12.99
N ILE A 38 12.73 -12.70 -12.50
CA ILE A 38 14.11 -12.25 -12.75
C ILE A 38 15.15 -13.10 -12.00
N ILE A 39 14.72 -13.84 -10.97
CA ILE A 39 15.57 -14.76 -10.20
C ILE A 39 16.27 -15.75 -11.14
N ASN A 40 15.60 -16.18 -12.21
CA ASN A 40 16.14 -17.10 -13.22
C ASN A 40 17.29 -16.49 -14.03
N PHE A 41 17.48 -15.19 -13.96
CA PHE A 41 18.52 -14.45 -14.69
C PHE A 41 19.63 -13.95 -13.76
N LEU A 42 19.46 -14.08 -12.44
CA LEU A 42 20.48 -13.72 -11.47
C LEU A 42 21.68 -14.67 -11.63
N GLY A 43 22.84 -14.12 -12.00
CA GLY A 43 24.06 -14.88 -12.22
C GLY A 43 24.36 -15.19 -13.69
N LEU A 44 23.44 -14.89 -14.61
CA LEU A 44 23.73 -14.93 -16.05
C LEU A 44 24.59 -13.73 -16.46
N VAL A 45 25.46 -13.94 -17.45
CA VAL A 45 26.27 -12.87 -18.03
C VAL A 45 25.47 -12.16 -19.12
N SER A 46 25.25 -10.85 -18.96
CA SER A 46 24.60 -10.04 -19.97
C SER A 46 25.48 -9.92 -21.23
N THR A 47 24.89 -10.10 -22.41
CA THR A 47 25.58 -9.95 -23.70
C THR A 47 25.54 -8.51 -24.21
N ALA A 48 24.46 -7.77 -23.91
CA ALA A 48 24.29 -6.38 -24.28
C ALA A 48 23.34 -5.67 -23.31
N LYS A 49 23.36 -4.33 -23.34
CA LYS A 49 22.46 -3.49 -22.56
C LYS A 49 22.25 -2.15 -23.26
N GLY A 50 21.11 -1.50 -23.00
CA GLY A 50 20.80 -0.21 -23.59
C GLY A 50 19.47 0.34 -23.11
N THR A 51 18.95 1.32 -23.83
CA THR A 51 17.62 1.90 -23.59
C THR A 51 16.77 1.77 -24.84
N SER A 52 15.45 1.66 -24.67
CA SER A 52 14.48 1.64 -25.76
C SER A 52 13.22 2.36 -25.34
N GLU A 53 12.52 2.93 -26.30
CA GLU A 53 11.16 3.42 -26.11
C GLU A 53 10.16 2.28 -26.35
N MET A 54 9.13 2.19 -25.50
CA MET A 54 8.00 1.27 -25.66
C MET A 54 6.72 2.00 -25.27
N GLY A 55 5.92 2.37 -26.27
CA GLY A 55 4.80 3.30 -26.05
C GLY A 55 5.31 4.68 -25.66
N ASP A 56 4.87 5.16 -24.51
CA ASP A 56 5.27 6.41 -23.84
C ASP A 56 6.39 6.22 -22.80
N LEU A 57 6.92 5.01 -22.66
CA LEU A 57 7.92 4.65 -21.64
C LEU A 57 9.33 4.60 -22.24
N ILE A 58 10.30 5.10 -21.48
CA ILE A 58 11.73 4.87 -21.72
C ILE A 58 12.16 3.75 -20.77
N LEU A 59 12.54 2.60 -21.33
CA LEU A 59 12.93 1.42 -20.57
C LEU A 59 14.41 1.11 -20.79
N TYR A 60 15.08 0.75 -19.71
CA TYR A 60 16.39 0.12 -19.78
C TYR A 60 16.21 -1.36 -20.13
N TRP A 61 17.09 -1.91 -20.95
CA TRP A 61 17.06 -3.32 -21.30
C TRP A 61 18.40 -4.00 -21.11
N ILE A 62 18.34 -5.27 -20.71
CA ILE A 62 19.48 -6.18 -20.62
C ILE A 62 19.20 -7.39 -21.50
N GLU A 63 20.18 -7.76 -22.33
CA GLU A 63 20.12 -8.91 -23.20
C GLU A 63 20.94 -10.08 -22.61
N PHE A 64 20.34 -11.27 -22.67
CA PHE A 64 20.93 -12.54 -22.25
C PHE A 64 20.97 -13.49 -23.45
N SER A 65 22.02 -14.32 -23.52
CA SER A 65 22.21 -15.31 -24.59
C SER A 65 21.25 -16.50 -24.52
N GLU A 66 20.63 -16.73 -23.36
CA GLU A 66 19.70 -17.84 -23.14
C GLU A 66 18.28 -17.50 -23.64
N GLU A 67 17.59 -18.52 -24.16
CA GLU A 67 16.17 -18.46 -24.55
C GLU A 67 15.25 -18.74 -23.35
N LEU A 68 13.95 -18.47 -23.53
CA LEU A 68 12.94 -18.56 -22.47
C LEU A 68 12.90 -19.98 -21.90
N THR A 69 13.22 -20.13 -20.62
CA THR A 69 13.01 -21.41 -19.94
C THR A 69 11.52 -21.66 -19.84
N SER A 70 11.08 -22.90 -20.10
CA SER A 70 9.68 -23.32 -20.01
C SER A 70 9.04 -23.09 -18.63
N GLU A 71 9.85 -22.79 -17.62
CA GLU A 71 9.44 -22.49 -16.24
C GLU A 71 8.84 -21.08 -16.10
N LEU A 72 9.25 -20.12 -16.93
CA LEU A 72 8.71 -18.74 -16.92
C LEU A 72 7.24 -18.69 -17.34
N GLU A 73 6.84 -19.55 -18.29
CA GLU A 73 5.48 -19.60 -18.84
C GLU A 73 4.46 -20.18 -17.84
N GLN A 74 4.90 -20.81 -16.76
CA GLN A 74 4.01 -21.41 -15.75
C GLN A 74 3.66 -20.45 -14.61
N ASN A 75 4.25 -19.25 -14.57
CA ASN A 75 4.02 -18.27 -13.51
C ASN A 75 2.71 -17.49 -13.77
N PRO A 76 1.71 -17.55 -12.88
CA PRO A 76 0.42 -16.87 -13.07
C PRO A 76 0.52 -15.34 -13.11
N ASN A 77 1.61 -14.75 -12.63
CA ASN A 77 1.85 -13.31 -12.65
C ASN A 77 2.48 -12.82 -13.97
N VAL A 78 2.76 -13.73 -14.90
CA VAL A 78 3.29 -13.42 -16.23
C VAL A 78 2.15 -13.38 -17.23
N LEU A 79 1.98 -12.23 -17.87
CA LEU A 79 0.88 -11.94 -18.79
C LEU A 79 1.42 -11.66 -20.18
N GLU A 80 0.61 -11.89 -21.23
CA GLU A 80 0.99 -11.44 -22.58
C GLU A 80 1.02 -9.91 -22.65
N LEU A 81 2.01 -9.35 -23.36
CA LEU A 81 2.07 -7.91 -23.58
C LEU A 81 0.97 -7.47 -24.57
N ASN A 82 0.04 -6.68 -24.05
CA ASN A 82 -0.99 -5.97 -24.80
C ASN A 82 -1.25 -4.60 -24.13
N GLU A 83 -2.14 -3.78 -24.68
CA GLU A 83 -2.43 -2.44 -24.15
C GLU A 83 -2.93 -2.48 -22.70
N GLU A 84 -3.81 -3.43 -22.35
CA GLU A 84 -4.34 -3.59 -20.99
C GLU A 84 -3.24 -3.94 -19.98
N ASN A 85 -2.38 -4.89 -20.32
CA ASN A 85 -1.30 -5.34 -19.44
C ASN A 85 -0.14 -4.33 -19.40
N LEU A 86 0.03 -3.50 -20.43
CA LEU A 86 0.94 -2.36 -20.39
C LEU A 86 0.46 -1.29 -19.40
N GLU A 87 -0.85 -1.04 -19.30
CA GLU A 87 -1.40 -0.16 -18.25
C GLU A 87 -1.11 -0.72 -16.84
N LYS A 88 -1.29 -2.03 -16.63
CA LYS A 88 -0.93 -2.70 -15.37
C LYS A 88 0.56 -2.58 -15.07
N PHE A 89 1.42 -2.74 -16.08
CA PHE A 89 2.86 -2.50 -15.96
C PHE A 89 3.14 -1.07 -15.47
N LYS A 90 2.52 -0.04 -16.08
CA LYS A 90 2.72 1.36 -15.69
C LYS A 90 2.30 1.62 -14.24
N ILE A 91 1.17 1.06 -13.81
CA ILE A 91 0.68 1.18 -12.44
C ILE A 91 1.67 0.54 -11.47
N SER A 92 2.04 -0.73 -11.69
CA SER A 92 2.99 -1.45 -10.85
C SER A 92 4.33 -0.72 -10.78
N ASN A 93 4.84 -0.26 -11.93
CA ASN A 93 6.09 0.48 -12.01
C ASN A 93 6.04 1.77 -11.20
N HIS A 94 4.94 2.52 -11.29
CA HIS A 94 4.79 3.75 -10.54
C HIS A 94 4.79 3.52 -9.02
N ILE A 95 4.11 2.49 -8.54
CA ILE A 95 4.08 2.13 -7.12
C ILE A 95 5.48 1.74 -6.65
N SER A 96 6.17 0.88 -7.40
CA SER A 96 7.54 0.45 -7.08
C SER A 96 8.53 1.62 -7.07
N LEU A 97 8.38 2.59 -7.98
CA LEU A 97 9.21 3.80 -7.97
C LEU A 97 8.98 4.63 -6.70
N LYS A 98 7.72 4.77 -6.26
CA LYS A 98 7.43 5.47 -4.99
C LYS A 98 7.99 4.71 -3.79
N HIS A 99 7.92 3.38 -3.81
CA HIS A 99 8.51 2.54 -2.79
C HIS A 99 10.04 2.76 -2.70
N LEU A 100 10.74 2.72 -3.84
CA LEU A 100 12.18 3.01 -3.95
C LEU A 100 12.50 4.41 -3.44
N GLN A 101 11.78 5.43 -3.90
CA GLN A 101 11.98 6.83 -3.47
C GLN A 101 11.83 6.99 -1.95
N HIS A 102 10.86 6.31 -1.34
CA HIS A 102 10.68 6.31 0.10
C HIS A 102 11.83 5.60 0.85
N ALA A 103 12.31 4.47 0.31
CA ALA A 103 13.45 3.74 0.86
C ALA A 103 14.75 4.57 0.82
N LEU A 104 14.97 5.33 -0.26
CA LEU A 104 16.14 6.20 -0.42
C LEU A 104 16.03 7.54 0.33
N SER A 105 14.83 7.97 0.71
CA SER A 105 14.64 9.24 1.44
C SER A 105 15.32 9.22 2.81
N SER A 106 16.06 10.28 3.13
CA SER A 106 16.63 10.50 4.46
C SER A 106 15.59 10.90 5.51
N LYS A 107 14.48 11.52 5.07
CA LYS A 107 13.33 11.85 5.92
C LYS A 107 12.28 10.77 5.75
N LYS A 108 12.21 9.87 6.74
CA LYS A 108 11.19 8.83 6.77
C LYS A 108 9.84 9.46 7.08
N ARG A 109 8.83 9.09 6.33
CA ARG A 109 7.44 9.49 6.58
C ARG A 109 6.79 8.45 7.47
N MET A 110 5.71 8.82 8.16
CA MET A 110 4.96 7.89 8.99
C MET A 110 4.35 6.76 8.16
N LEU A 111 3.79 7.08 6.99
CA LEU A 111 3.19 6.11 6.09
C LEU A 111 4.10 5.90 4.88
N LYS A 112 4.36 4.65 4.53
CA LYS A 112 5.07 4.25 3.31
C LYS A 112 4.12 3.59 2.31
N ILE A 113 4.46 3.71 1.04
CA ILE A 113 3.77 3.05 -0.08
C ILE A 113 4.63 1.87 -0.52
N GLU A 114 4.02 0.70 -0.67
CA GLU A 114 4.69 -0.54 -1.08
C GLU A 114 3.87 -1.21 -2.18
N ASN A 115 4.56 -1.88 -3.10
CA ASN A 115 3.92 -2.71 -4.11
C ASN A 115 3.64 -4.10 -3.54
N SER A 116 2.46 -4.65 -3.81
CA SER A 116 2.11 -6.02 -3.41
C SER A 116 2.72 -7.03 -4.40
N VAL A 117 2.98 -8.25 -3.92
CA VAL A 117 3.33 -9.40 -4.78
C VAL A 117 2.10 -10.08 -5.39
N ASP A 118 0.93 -9.81 -4.82
CA ASP A 118 -0.34 -10.37 -5.25
C ASP A 118 -1.15 -9.29 -5.97
N ASN A 119 -1.60 -9.59 -7.19
CA ASN A 119 -2.43 -8.69 -8.01
C ASN A 119 -1.87 -7.26 -8.13
N LEU A 120 -2.66 -6.34 -8.68
CA LEU A 120 -2.30 -4.92 -8.74
C LEU A 120 -2.74 -4.18 -7.46
N TYR A 121 -2.32 -4.69 -6.30
CA TYR A 121 -2.58 -4.05 -5.01
C TYR A 121 -1.46 -3.08 -4.62
N MET A 122 -1.85 -1.89 -4.18
CA MET A 122 -0.96 -0.98 -3.48
C MET A 122 -1.15 -1.13 -1.98
N LEU A 123 -0.05 -1.19 -1.23
CA LEU A 123 -0.05 -1.19 0.22
C LEU A 123 0.35 0.19 0.75
N VAL A 124 -0.37 0.69 1.73
CA VAL A 124 0.03 1.83 2.55
C VAL A 124 0.19 1.33 3.97
N SER A 125 1.40 1.48 4.51
CA SER A 125 1.74 0.88 5.81
C SER A 125 2.52 1.82 6.72
N LEU A 126 2.52 1.54 8.02
CA LEU A 126 3.34 2.27 8.99
C LEU A 126 4.83 1.98 8.75
N CYS A 127 5.62 3.04 8.53
CA CYS A 127 7.07 2.94 8.37
C CYS A 127 7.74 2.65 9.71
N THR A 128 8.38 1.50 9.81
CA THR A 128 9.07 1.06 11.03
C THR A 128 10.21 2.00 11.41
N GLU A 129 10.96 2.50 10.43
CA GLU A 129 12.06 3.43 10.65
C GLU A 129 11.57 4.75 11.24
N TYR A 130 10.41 5.26 10.79
CA TYR A 130 9.80 6.46 11.37
C TYR A 130 9.39 6.23 12.84
N VAL A 131 8.79 5.07 13.13
CA VAL A 131 8.40 4.68 14.49
C VAL A 131 9.62 4.62 15.41
N LEU A 132 10.73 4.04 14.94
CA LEU A 132 11.98 3.95 15.69
C LEU A 132 12.60 5.34 15.94
N GLN A 133 12.52 6.25 14.97
CA GLN A 133 13.01 7.62 15.09
C GLN A 133 12.19 8.48 16.06
N ASN A 134 10.92 8.16 16.28
CA ASN A 134 9.98 8.93 17.11
C ASN A 134 9.41 8.06 18.24
N ARG A 135 10.24 7.20 18.83
CA ARG A 135 9.84 6.16 19.78
C ARG A 135 8.99 6.70 20.93
N GLU A 136 9.30 7.88 21.44
CA GLU A 136 8.58 8.56 22.51
C GLU A 136 7.09 8.81 22.20
N LEU A 137 6.72 8.93 20.91
CA LEU A 137 5.33 9.10 20.48
C LEU A 137 4.61 7.75 20.42
N PHE A 138 5.30 6.70 19.99
CA PHE A 138 4.74 5.36 19.76
C PHE A 138 4.85 4.42 20.98
N GLU A 139 5.51 4.83 22.07
CA GLU A 139 5.45 4.10 23.34
C GLU A 139 4.04 4.14 23.97
N ASP A 140 3.23 5.16 23.69
CA ASP A 140 1.84 5.21 24.11
C ASP A 140 0.93 4.45 23.12
N LYS A 141 0.60 3.20 23.48
CA LYS A 141 -0.29 2.34 22.68
C LYS A 141 -1.69 2.91 22.44
N LYS A 142 -2.18 3.79 23.31
CA LYS A 142 -3.48 4.44 23.10
C LYS A 142 -3.35 5.48 22.01
N PHE A 143 -2.26 6.24 22.01
CA PHE A 143 -2.00 7.20 20.94
C PHE A 143 -1.83 6.51 19.59
N GLU A 144 -1.15 5.35 19.53
CA GLU A 144 -1.08 4.56 18.31
C GLU A 144 -2.47 4.20 17.76
N VAL A 145 -3.39 3.78 18.63
CA VAL A 145 -4.78 3.46 18.24
C VAL A 145 -5.48 4.70 17.72
N LEU A 146 -5.39 5.84 18.42
CA LEU A 146 -6.01 7.09 17.95
C LEU A 146 -5.47 7.50 16.57
N LEU A 147 -4.15 7.40 16.39
CA LEU A 147 -3.49 7.77 15.15
C LEU A 147 -3.90 6.85 13.99
N GLU A 148 -4.05 5.55 14.25
CA GLU A 148 -4.55 4.58 13.28
C GLU A 148 -5.94 4.94 12.77
N ILE A 149 -6.82 5.35 13.68
CA ILE A 149 -8.19 5.74 13.37
C ILE A 149 -8.23 6.98 12.48
N LEU A 150 -7.43 7.99 12.83
CA LEU A 150 -7.32 9.23 12.04
C LEU A 150 -6.81 8.92 10.63
N VAL A 151 -5.76 8.09 10.51
CA VAL A 151 -5.22 7.67 9.22
C VAL A 151 -6.24 6.85 8.42
N PHE A 152 -6.95 5.94 9.06
CA PHE A 152 -7.98 5.13 8.41
C PHE A 152 -9.05 6.01 7.75
N PHE A 153 -9.59 6.99 8.46
CA PHE A 153 -10.63 7.87 7.89
C PHE A 153 -10.11 8.69 6.72
N GLU A 154 -8.87 9.17 6.81
CA GLU A 154 -8.24 9.93 5.74
C GLU A 154 -8.01 9.07 4.48
N ILE A 155 -7.50 7.84 4.64
CA ILE A 155 -7.30 6.90 3.54
C ILE A 155 -8.66 6.47 2.97
N LYS A 156 -9.64 6.14 3.81
CA LYS A 156 -10.99 5.74 3.39
C LYS A 156 -11.65 6.82 2.54
N ARG A 157 -11.66 8.07 3.03
CA ARG A 157 -12.18 9.22 2.28
C ARG A 157 -11.47 9.38 0.93
N LEU A 158 -10.15 9.22 0.90
CA LEU A 158 -9.39 9.30 -0.34
C LEU A 158 -9.78 8.17 -1.29
N THR A 159 -9.81 6.91 -0.85
CA THR A 159 -10.20 5.77 -1.68
C THR A 159 -11.63 5.88 -2.22
N GLU A 160 -12.56 6.38 -1.42
CA GLU A 160 -13.95 6.62 -1.82
C GLU A 160 -14.03 7.69 -2.93
N SER A 161 -13.24 8.76 -2.83
CA SER A 161 -13.21 9.82 -3.86
C SER A 161 -12.72 9.34 -5.24
N TYR A 162 -11.96 8.23 -5.26
CA TYR A 162 -11.46 7.58 -6.47
C TYR A 162 -12.24 6.31 -6.86
N ASN A 163 -13.31 5.95 -6.12
CA ASN A 163 -14.08 4.72 -6.29
C ASN A 163 -13.20 3.44 -6.23
N LEU A 164 -12.21 3.43 -5.34
CA LEU A 164 -11.29 2.30 -5.15
C LEU A 164 -11.72 1.43 -3.98
N THR A 165 -11.45 0.13 -4.09
CA THR A 165 -11.69 -0.81 -3.00
C THR A 165 -10.55 -0.74 -1.99
N LEU A 166 -10.90 -0.46 -0.74
CA LEU A 166 -9.99 -0.48 0.40
C LEU A 166 -10.23 -1.74 1.24
N HIS A 167 -9.14 -2.43 1.57
CA HIS A 167 -9.10 -3.50 2.56
C HIS A 167 -8.10 -3.18 3.65
N MET A 168 -8.34 -3.67 4.86
CA MET A 168 -7.45 -3.47 6.00
C MET A 168 -7.17 -4.82 6.67
N PRO A 169 -6.21 -5.61 6.15
CA PRO A 169 -5.91 -6.95 6.68
C PRO A 169 -5.38 -6.91 8.12
N GLN A 170 -4.72 -5.83 8.54
CA GLN A 170 -4.18 -5.66 9.88
C GLN A 170 -4.06 -4.18 10.25
N PRO A 171 -3.86 -3.86 11.55
CA PRO A 171 -3.61 -2.50 12.01
C PRO A 171 -2.52 -1.79 11.20
N PHE A 172 -2.79 -0.55 10.79
CA PHE A 172 -1.91 0.26 9.95
C PHE A 172 -1.48 -0.36 8.60
N LEU A 173 -2.10 -1.44 8.12
CA LEU A 173 -1.87 -1.96 6.77
C LEU A 173 -3.14 -1.77 5.95
N PHE A 174 -3.09 -0.82 5.03
CA PHE A 174 -4.16 -0.49 4.11
C PHE A 174 -3.81 -1.05 2.73
N GLN A 175 -4.69 -1.87 2.18
CA GLN A 175 -4.52 -2.52 0.88
C GLN A 175 -5.56 -1.97 -0.08
N ILE A 176 -5.11 -1.42 -1.22
CA ILE A 176 -5.97 -0.75 -2.20
C ILE A 176 -5.90 -1.49 -3.52
N ASP A 177 -7.05 -1.90 -4.05
CA ASP A 177 -7.17 -2.58 -5.34
C ASP A 177 -7.09 -1.59 -6.50
N LEU A 178 -6.06 -1.70 -7.34
CA LEU A 178 -5.90 -0.90 -8.56
C LEU A 178 -6.13 -1.71 -9.84
N SER A 179 -6.48 -3.01 -9.74
CA SER A 179 -6.55 -3.93 -10.88
C SER A 179 -7.57 -3.57 -11.95
N LYS A 180 -8.61 -2.80 -11.58
CA LYS A 180 -9.68 -2.34 -12.48
C LYS A 180 -9.61 -0.84 -12.78
N THR A 181 -8.46 -0.22 -12.57
CA THR A 181 -8.25 1.22 -12.67
C THR A 181 -7.28 1.56 -13.81
N SER A 182 -7.44 2.72 -14.45
CA SER A 182 -6.49 3.21 -15.44
C SER A 182 -5.23 3.77 -14.81
N TYR A 183 -4.12 3.82 -15.58
CA TYR A 183 -2.87 4.38 -15.08
C TYR A 183 -3.02 5.84 -14.61
N GLU A 184 -3.80 6.66 -15.33
CA GLU A 184 -4.01 8.06 -14.97
C GLU A 184 -4.65 8.24 -13.58
N ILE A 185 -5.66 7.43 -13.27
CA ILE A 185 -6.36 7.47 -11.98
C ILE A 185 -5.42 6.97 -10.88
N ALA A 186 -4.72 5.85 -11.12
CA ALA A 186 -3.77 5.30 -10.17
C ALA A 186 -2.63 6.29 -9.86
N TYR A 187 -2.08 6.94 -10.89
CA TYR A 187 -1.05 7.96 -10.74
C TYR A 187 -1.51 9.13 -9.85
N LYS A 188 -2.71 9.65 -10.08
CA LYS A 188 -3.28 10.73 -9.25
C LYS A 188 -3.47 10.28 -7.80
N PHE A 189 -4.07 9.11 -7.61
CA PHE A 189 -4.30 8.54 -6.29
C PHE A 189 -3.01 8.32 -5.51
N VAL A 190 -1.98 7.71 -6.11
CA VAL A 190 -0.67 7.46 -5.48
C VAL A 190 -0.04 8.78 -5.02
N ASN A 191 -0.06 9.82 -5.85
CA ASN A 191 0.48 11.13 -5.48
C ASN A 191 -0.32 11.80 -4.35
N ASP A 192 -1.63 11.62 -4.29
CA ASP A 192 -2.45 12.14 -3.20
C ASP A 192 -2.23 11.39 -1.88
N VAL A 193 -1.98 10.07 -1.94
CA VAL A 193 -1.54 9.28 -0.77
C VAL A 193 -0.19 9.79 -0.26
N GLU A 194 0.75 10.16 -1.14
CA GLU A 194 2.01 10.75 -0.70
C GLU A 194 1.83 12.10 0.01
N LYS A 195 0.98 12.98 -0.54
CA LYS A 195 0.66 14.27 0.11
C LYS A 195 -0.01 14.05 1.46
N LEU A 196 -0.93 13.08 1.55
CA LEU A 196 -1.56 12.70 2.80
C LEU A 196 -0.52 12.19 3.80
N SER A 197 0.40 11.31 3.37
CA SER A 197 1.48 10.80 4.22
C SER A 197 2.36 11.93 4.75
N GLU A 198 2.76 12.86 3.89
CA GLU A 198 3.54 14.04 4.29
C GLU A 198 2.79 14.92 5.30
N TYR A 199 1.51 15.20 5.02
CA TYR A 199 0.65 15.98 5.91
C TYR A 199 0.51 15.31 7.28
N VAL A 200 0.12 14.03 7.33
CA VAL A 200 -0.05 13.28 8.58
C VAL A 200 1.26 13.24 9.37
N THR A 201 2.38 12.94 8.69
CA THR A 201 3.72 12.91 9.29
C THR A 201 4.06 14.23 9.99
N SER A 202 3.74 15.37 9.36
CA SER A 202 4.00 16.69 9.93
C SER A 202 3.16 17.00 11.17
N LYS A 203 2.05 16.29 11.38
CA LYS A 203 1.09 16.52 12.45
C LYS A 203 1.22 15.59 13.64
N VAL A 204 1.97 14.49 13.53
CA VAL A 204 2.04 13.46 14.59
C VAL A 204 2.43 14.04 15.95
N SER A 205 3.48 14.87 16.04
CA SER A 205 3.92 15.46 17.31
C SER A 205 2.89 16.43 17.93
N GLU A 206 2.19 17.19 17.08
CA GLU A 206 1.10 18.08 17.50
C GLU A 206 -0.08 17.26 18.03
N LEU A 207 -0.49 16.23 17.30
CA LEU A 207 -1.56 15.30 17.69
C LEU A 207 -1.24 14.63 19.03
N PHE A 208 0.00 14.17 19.22
CA PHE A 208 0.43 13.56 20.48
C PHE A 208 0.32 14.54 21.64
N SER A 209 0.79 15.78 21.46
CA SER A 209 0.75 16.81 22.49
C SER A 209 -0.69 17.14 22.94
N ILE A 210 -1.64 17.16 21.99
CA ILE A 210 -3.07 17.39 22.28
C ILE A 210 -3.70 16.15 22.94
N ALA A 211 -3.32 14.95 22.50
CA ALA A 211 -3.93 13.70 22.92
C ALA A 211 -3.45 13.21 24.29
N LYS A 212 -2.18 13.45 24.66
CA LYS A 212 -1.50 12.83 25.81
C LYS A 212 -2.31 12.87 27.13
N GLU A 213 -2.96 13.99 27.43
CA GLU A 213 -3.77 14.12 28.65
C GLU A 213 -5.23 13.69 28.44
N LYS A 214 -5.79 13.90 27.24
CA LYS A 214 -7.19 13.59 26.93
C LYS A 214 -7.45 12.11 26.75
N ILE A 215 -6.46 11.37 26.24
CA ILE A 215 -6.59 9.95 25.93
C ILE A 215 -6.75 9.10 27.20
N ARG A 216 -6.29 9.62 28.35
CA ARG A 216 -6.49 9.02 29.67
C ARG A 216 -7.95 8.83 30.03
N ILE A 217 -8.83 9.69 29.52
CA ILE A 217 -10.29 9.59 29.73
C ILE A 217 -10.85 8.34 29.03
N LEU A 218 -10.22 7.91 27.94
CA LEU A 218 -10.61 6.76 27.13
C LEU A 218 -9.94 5.45 27.59
N ASP A 219 -9.21 5.46 28.70
CA ASP A 219 -8.44 4.31 29.20
C ASP A 219 -9.26 3.05 29.31
N LYS A 220 -10.47 3.15 29.87
CA LYS A 220 -11.37 2.00 30.00
C LYS A 220 -11.76 1.44 28.64
N LEU A 221 -12.12 2.31 27.69
CA LEU A 221 -12.54 1.89 26.36
C LEU A 221 -11.41 1.21 25.60
N PHE A 222 -10.27 1.88 25.46
CA PHE A 222 -9.13 1.35 24.69
C PHE A 222 -8.45 0.13 25.34
N SER A 223 -8.61 -0.05 26.65
CA SER A 223 -8.12 -1.26 27.33
C SER A 223 -9.13 -2.41 27.28
N SER A 224 -10.42 -2.12 27.11
CA SER A 224 -11.50 -3.12 27.09
C SER A 224 -11.74 -3.78 25.74
N VAL A 225 -11.24 -3.19 24.66
CA VAL A 225 -11.40 -3.71 23.30
C VAL A 225 -10.03 -4.04 22.75
N ASP A 226 -9.85 -5.25 22.21
CA ASP A 226 -8.61 -5.56 21.50
C ASP A 226 -8.50 -4.68 20.26
N ARG A 227 -7.28 -4.21 19.96
CA ARG A 227 -7.03 -3.28 18.86
C ARG A 227 -7.54 -3.79 17.52
N LYS A 228 -7.44 -5.10 17.25
CA LYS A 228 -7.95 -5.70 16.00
C LYS A 228 -9.47 -5.59 15.91
N SER A 229 -10.20 -5.90 16.97
CA SER A 229 -11.66 -5.76 17.01
C SER A 229 -12.10 -4.31 16.98
N PHE A 230 -11.39 -3.40 17.65
CA PHE A 230 -11.75 -1.98 17.61
C PHE A 230 -11.54 -1.38 16.21
N THR A 231 -10.45 -1.75 15.55
CA THR A 231 -10.18 -1.35 14.16
C THR A 231 -11.22 -1.93 13.21
N LYS A 232 -11.60 -3.20 13.40
CA LYS A 232 -12.67 -3.85 12.63
C LYS A 232 -14.02 -3.18 12.83
N LEU A 233 -14.34 -2.74 14.06
CA LEU A 233 -15.52 -1.94 14.33
C LEU A 233 -15.50 -0.69 13.47
N ILE A 234 -14.42 0.08 13.53
CA ILE A 234 -14.27 1.33 12.77
C ILE A 234 -14.30 1.11 11.26
N TYR A 235 -13.78 -0.01 10.77
CA TYR A 235 -13.85 -0.39 9.37
C TYR A 235 -15.29 -0.49 8.85
N THR A 236 -16.19 -1.06 9.66
CA THR A 236 -17.61 -1.23 9.33
C THR A 236 -18.35 0.10 9.23
N PHE A 237 -17.98 1.10 10.03
CA PHE A 237 -18.67 2.39 10.09
C PHE A 237 -17.99 3.43 9.19
N SER A 238 -18.77 4.42 8.74
CA SER A 238 -18.23 5.52 7.91
C SER A 238 -17.59 6.62 8.76
N SER A 239 -18.02 6.77 10.02
CA SER A 239 -17.56 7.80 10.95
C SER A 239 -17.69 7.37 12.41
N ILE A 240 -17.02 8.10 13.32
CA ILE A 240 -17.22 7.92 14.77
C ILE A 240 -18.64 8.31 15.19
N ASP A 241 -19.28 9.26 14.51
CA ASP A 241 -20.63 9.71 14.83
C ASP A 241 -21.67 8.62 14.60
N GLU A 242 -21.51 7.78 13.57
CA GLU A 242 -22.35 6.59 13.38
C GLU A 242 -22.19 5.61 14.54
N ILE A 243 -20.96 5.33 14.97
CA ILE A 243 -20.70 4.46 16.12
C ILE A 243 -21.37 5.02 17.37
N ILE A 244 -21.25 6.33 17.61
CA ILE A 244 -21.89 7.00 18.75
C ILE A 244 -23.41 6.90 18.66
N SER A 245 -23.99 7.08 17.48
CA SER A 245 -25.44 6.97 17.25
C SER A 245 -25.94 5.57 17.58
N ASP A 246 -25.27 4.53 17.07
CA ASP A 246 -25.64 3.14 17.32
C ASP A 246 -25.44 2.74 18.79
N LEU A 247 -24.35 3.20 19.43
CA LEU A 247 -24.13 2.98 20.86
C LEU A 247 -25.17 3.70 21.73
N ARG A 248 -25.63 4.89 21.34
CA ARG A 248 -26.73 5.60 22.01
C ARG A 248 -28.05 4.85 21.85
N TYR A 249 -28.38 4.41 20.64
CA TYR A 249 -29.56 3.60 20.38
C TYR A 249 -29.56 2.30 21.20
N LEU A 250 -28.43 1.59 21.19
CA LEU A 250 -28.25 0.37 21.99
C LEU A 250 -28.46 0.65 23.48
N LYS A 251 -27.86 1.72 24.00
CA LYS A 251 -28.06 2.14 25.39
C LYS A 251 -29.55 2.37 25.69
N ASP A 252 -30.24 3.12 24.85
CA ASP A 252 -31.66 3.45 25.06
C ASP A 252 -32.54 2.19 25.01
N LEU A 253 -32.25 1.26 24.09
CA LEU A 253 -32.94 -0.03 23.99
C LEU A 253 -32.70 -0.89 25.24
N VAL A 254 -31.46 -0.99 25.72
CA VAL A 254 -31.14 -1.73 26.94
C VAL A 254 -31.87 -1.16 28.14
N GLN A 255 -31.92 0.17 28.28
CA GLN A 255 -32.65 0.83 29.36
C GLN A 255 -34.15 0.53 29.34
N GLN A 256 -34.77 0.52 28.15
CA GLN A 256 -36.17 0.14 28.00
C GLN A 256 -36.41 -1.33 28.42
N LEU A 257 -35.57 -2.25 27.95
CA LEU A 257 -35.68 -3.67 28.30
C LEU A 257 -35.48 -3.94 29.79
N GLU A 258 -34.52 -3.26 30.44
CA GLU A 258 -34.31 -3.37 31.88
C GLU A 258 -35.52 -2.90 32.68
N SER A 259 -36.23 -1.87 32.22
CA SER A 259 -37.45 -1.39 32.86
C SER A 259 -38.57 -2.43 32.82
N CYS A 260 -38.73 -3.14 31.71
CA CYS A 260 -39.71 -4.22 31.57
C CYS A 260 -39.42 -5.47 32.40
N ILE A 261 -38.18 -5.65 32.86
CA ILE A 261 -37.75 -6.79 33.68
C ILE A 261 -37.87 -6.48 35.18
N ARG A 262 -37.89 -5.19 35.55
CA ARG A 262 -37.95 -4.73 36.95
C ARG A 262 -39.38 -4.46 37.46
N ASP A 263 -40.36 -4.57 36.57
CA ASP A 263 -41.80 -4.56 36.85
C ASP A 263 -42.39 -5.99 36.85
#